data_AF-A0A803MSF4-F1
#
_entry.id   AF-A0A803MSF4-F1
#
_cell.length_a   1.000
_cell.length_b   1.000
_cell.length_c   1.000
_cell.angle_alpha   90.00
_cell.angle_beta   90.00
_cell.angle_gamma   90.00
#
_symmetry.space_group_name_H-M   'P 1'
#
loop_
_entity.id
_entity.type
_entity.pdbx_description
1 polymer ?
#
loop_
_entity_poly.entity_id
_entity_poly.type
_entity_poly.pdbx_seq_one_letter_code
_entity_poly.pdbx_strand_id
1 'polypeptide(L)'
;MMRLLLQWTLKLKGLVPPRILPDDQTRGSRDHLADAVSCFAESFKEYVSRAQGPPKPSSQEIYKVVSSVLGISRHQVLKVLKRFMNGTVDEFEILKNLPEGEKLDWVLLCIND
;
A
#
# COMPACT_ATOMS: atom_id res chain seq x y z
N MET A 1 72.93 -22.44 1.20
CA MET A 1 72.55 -21.51 0.10
C MET A 1 71.41 -22.02 -0.78
N MET A 2 71.29 -23.32 -1.09
CA MET A 2 70.23 -23.82 -2.00
C MET A 2 68.77 -23.71 -1.50
N ARG A 3 68.52 -23.56 -0.19
CA ARG A 3 67.15 -23.40 0.34
C ARG A 3 66.51 -22.05 0.00
N LEU A 4 67.31 -20.98 -0.15
CA LEU A 4 66.80 -19.65 -0.47
C LEU A 4 66.42 -19.50 -1.94
N LEU A 5 67.14 -20.19 -2.84
CA LEU A 5 66.82 -20.23 -4.28
C LEU A 5 65.53 -21.01 -4.57
N LEU A 6 65.27 -22.10 -3.84
CA LEU A 6 64.01 -22.82 -3.92
C LEU A 6 62.83 -21.98 -3.42
N GLN A 7 63.04 -21.21 -2.35
CA GLN A 7 62.00 -20.32 -1.81
C GLN A 7 61.68 -19.15 -2.75
N TRP A 8 62.68 -18.58 -3.44
CA TRP A 8 62.50 -17.51 -4.42
C TRP A 8 61.81 -17.97 -5.71
N THR A 9 62.14 -19.17 -6.19
CA THR A 9 61.51 -19.73 -7.42
C THR A 9 60.06 -20.14 -7.21
N LEU A 10 59.69 -20.61 -6.01
CA LEU A 10 58.29 -20.88 -5.64
C LEU A 10 57.45 -19.59 -5.52
N LYS A 11 58.07 -18.47 -5.11
CA LYS A 11 57.42 -17.14 -5.03
C LYS A 11 57.06 -16.60 -6.43
N LEU A 12 57.93 -16.80 -7.42
CA LEU A 12 57.70 -16.35 -8.81
C LEU A 12 56.69 -17.22 -9.58
N LYS A 13 56.49 -18.48 -9.18
CA LYS A 13 55.52 -19.40 -9.79
C LYS A 13 54.10 -19.31 -9.22
N GLY A 14 53.81 -18.35 -8.33
CA GLY A 14 52.45 -18.13 -7.82
C GLY A 14 51.87 -19.28 -6.99
N LEU A 15 52.70 -20.22 -6.54
CA LEU A 15 52.29 -21.42 -5.79
C LEU A 15 52.25 -21.20 -4.27
N VAL A 16 52.41 -19.96 -3.80
CA VAL A 16 52.15 -19.57 -2.41
C VAL A 16 50.78 -18.90 -2.37
N PRO A 17 49.76 -19.51 -1.75
CA PRO A 17 48.44 -18.90 -1.68
C PRO A 17 48.53 -17.55 -0.93
N PRO A 18 47.88 -16.49 -1.44
CA PRO A 18 47.83 -15.23 -0.73
C PRO A 18 47.11 -15.44 0.60
N ARG A 19 47.72 -14.97 1.69
CA ARG A 19 47.02 -14.86 2.97
C ARG A 19 45.84 -13.91 2.75
N ILE A 20 44.64 -14.47 2.79
CA ILE A 20 43.39 -13.71 2.84
C ILE A 20 43.43 -12.94 4.16
N LEU A 21 43.66 -11.63 4.09
CA LEU A 21 43.31 -10.73 5.18
C LEU A 21 41.77 -10.70 5.22
N PRO A 22 41.12 -10.89 6.38
CA PRO A 22 39.70 -10.67 6.49
C PRO A 22 39.44 -9.17 6.33
N ASP A 23 38.80 -8.81 5.22
CA ASP A 23 38.19 -7.51 4.99
C ASP A 23 36.90 -7.45 5.84
N ASP A 24 37.08 -7.20 7.14
CA ASP A 24 36.02 -7.28 8.17
C ASP A 24 35.45 -5.90 8.54
N GLN A 25 35.27 -5.00 7.56
CA GLN A 25 34.65 -3.70 7.80
C GLN A 25 33.50 -3.32 6.84
N THR A 26 33.23 -4.10 5.79
CA THR A 26 32.16 -3.77 4.83
C THR A 26 30.90 -4.63 4.94
N ARG A 27 30.86 -5.61 5.86
CA ARG A 27 29.65 -6.42 6.10
C ARG A 27 28.65 -5.75 7.06
N GLY A 28 29.11 -5.12 8.14
CA GLY A 28 28.21 -4.54 9.15
C GLY A 28 27.42 -3.29 8.73
N SER A 29 27.96 -2.43 7.86
CA SER A 29 27.23 -1.21 7.45
C SER A 29 26.08 -1.48 6.47
N ARG A 30 26.18 -2.55 5.68
CA ARG A 30 25.09 -3.02 4.80
C ARG A 30 23.90 -3.50 5.61
N ASP A 31 24.14 -4.14 6.73
CA ASP A 31 23.10 -4.68 7.60
C ASP A 31 22.35 -3.54 8.31
N HIS A 32 23.06 -2.50 8.79
CA HIS A 32 22.42 -1.31 9.36
C HIS A 32 21.58 -0.51 8.35
N LEU A 33 22.06 -0.40 7.12
CA LEU A 33 21.28 0.25 6.05
C LEU A 33 20.05 -0.60 5.67
N ALA A 34 20.22 -1.92 5.58
CA ALA A 34 19.12 -2.83 5.28
C ALA A 34 18.03 -2.77 6.38
N ASP A 35 18.43 -2.69 7.64
CA ASP A 35 17.51 -2.53 8.77
C ASP A 35 16.79 -1.18 8.70
N ALA A 36 17.51 -0.09 8.44
CA ALA A 36 16.90 1.24 8.29
C ALA A 36 15.89 1.30 7.13
N VAL A 37 16.21 0.69 5.98
CA VAL A 37 15.31 0.59 4.83
C VAL A 37 14.11 -0.30 5.13
N SER A 38 14.30 -1.38 5.89
CA SER A 38 13.22 -2.27 6.30
C SER A 38 12.25 -1.56 7.25
N CYS A 39 12.75 -0.87 8.28
CA CYS A 39 11.95 -0.03 9.18
C CYS A 39 11.19 1.07 8.43
N PHE A 40 11.83 1.71 7.44
CA PHE A 40 11.16 2.69 6.59
C PHE A 40 10.07 2.05 5.73
N ALA A 41 10.34 0.91 5.11
CA ALA A 41 9.36 0.19 4.28
C ALA A 41 8.15 -0.27 5.09
N GLU A 42 8.35 -0.72 6.33
CA GLU A 42 7.27 -1.05 7.27
C GLU A 42 6.45 0.18 7.65
N SER A 43 7.12 1.28 8.02
CA SER A 43 6.45 2.56 8.33
C SER A 43 5.68 3.11 7.15
N PHE A 44 6.23 3.01 5.94
CA PHE A 44 5.57 3.45 4.71
C PHE A 44 4.38 2.56 4.36
N LYS A 45 4.49 1.24 4.53
CA LYS A 45 3.38 0.30 4.36
C LYS A 45 2.25 0.63 5.33
N GLU A 46 2.57 0.91 6.59
CA GLU A 46 1.60 1.32 7.59
C GLU A 46 0.94 2.66 7.20
N TYR A 47 1.72 3.66 6.79
CA TYR A 47 1.21 4.94 6.32
C TYR A 47 0.26 4.78 5.12
N VAL A 48 0.68 4.03 4.09
CA VAL A 48 -0.14 3.76 2.89
C VAL A 48 -1.42 3.01 3.27
N SER A 49 -1.35 2.05 4.19
CA SER A 49 -2.54 1.32 4.65
C SER A 49 -3.55 2.21 5.38
N ARG A 50 -3.09 3.24 6.10
CA ARG A 50 -3.94 4.25 6.75
C ARG A 50 -4.43 5.33 5.77
N ALA A 51 -3.66 5.61 4.73
CA ALA A 51 -3.99 6.58 3.69
C ALA A 51 -4.96 6.01 2.63
N GLN A 52 -5.07 4.69 2.52
CA GLN A 52 -6.18 4.06 1.82
C GLN A 52 -7.45 4.35 2.62
N GLY A 53 -8.19 5.35 2.17
CA GLY A 53 -9.50 5.70 2.72
C GLY A 53 -10.47 4.51 2.71
N PRO A 54 -11.67 4.67 3.29
CA PRO A 54 -12.64 3.59 3.37
C PRO A 54 -12.89 2.94 2.00
N PRO A 55 -13.03 1.60 1.95
CA PRO A 55 -13.23 0.90 0.70
C PRO A 55 -14.49 1.42 0.01
N LYS A 56 -14.42 1.54 -1.33
CA LYS A 56 -15.56 2.03 -2.11
C LYS A 56 -16.75 1.07 -1.96
N PRO A 57 -17.96 1.56 -1.66
CA PRO A 57 -19.13 0.71 -1.46
C PRO A 57 -19.44 -0.08 -2.73
N SER A 58 -19.89 -1.32 -2.55
CA SER A 58 -20.28 -2.17 -3.68
C SER A 58 -21.57 -1.66 -4.34
N SER A 59 -21.75 -1.91 -5.64
CA SER A 59 -22.99 -1.55 -6.33
C SER A 59 -24.23 -2.19 -5.71
N GLN A 60 -24.11 -3.40 -5.17
CA GLN A 60 -25.18 -4.10 -4.46
C GLN A 60 -25.52 -3.41 -3.12
N GLU A 61 -24.50 -2.97 -2.37
CA GLU A 61 -24.71 -2.22 -1.12
C GLU A 61 -25.41 -0.89 -1.40
N ILE A 62 -24.94 -0.14 -2.39
CA ILE A 62 -25.56 1.12 -2.80
C ILE A 62 -27.02 0.90 -3.18
N TYR A 63 -27.29 -0.09 -4.03
CA TYR A 63 -28.65 -0.40 -4.46
C TYR A 63 -29.56 -0.75 -3.27
N LYS A 64 -29.07 -1.57 -2.32
CA LYS A 64 -29.83 -1.98 -1.14
C LYS A 64 -30.22 -0.77 -0.27
N VAL A 65 -29.28 0.13 -0.02
CA VAL A 65 -29.54 1.33 0.81
C VAL A 65 -30.50 2.28 0.09
N VAL A 66 -30.24 2.58 -1.18
CA VAL A 66 -31.05 3.53 -1.96
C VAL A 66 -32.48 3.00 -2.16
N SER A 67 -32.66 1.71 -2.42
CA SER A 67 -33.99 1.11 -2.61
C SER A 67 -34.79 1.01 -1.31
N SER A 68 -34.16 1.09 -0.14
CA SER A 68 -34.86 1.17 1.15
C SER A 68 -35.47 2.54 1.45
N VAL A 69 -35.04 3.60 0.76
CA VAL A 69 -35.55 4.95 1.00
C VAL A 69 -36.98 5.07 0.46
N LEU A 70 -37.92 5.40 1.34
CA LEU A 70 -39.32 5.59 0.98
C LEU A 70 -39.52 6.84 0.11
N GLY A 71 -40.46 6.76 -0.84
CA GLY A 71 -40.81 7.91 -1.70
C GLY A 71 -39.98 8.04 -2.98
N ILE A 72 -39.05 7.12 -3.23
CA ILE A 72 -38.21 7.14 -4.44
C ILE A 72 -38.80 6.24 -5.54
N SER A 73 -38.86 6.77 -6.77
CA SER A 73 -39.25 5.98 -7.94
C SER A 73 -38.13 5.05 -8.41
N ARG A 74 -38.47 3.92 -9.07
CA ARG A 74 -37.48 2.99 -9.64
C ARG A 74 -36.46 3.69 -10.57
N HIS A 75 -36.89 4.69 -11.34
CA HIS A 75 -36.01 5.46 -12.20
C HIS A 75 -35.00 6.30 -11.42
N GLN A 76 -35.46 6.93 -10.33
CA GLN A 76 -34.58 7.68 -9.43
C GLN A 76 -33.57 6.74 -8.76
N VAL A 77 -33.97 5.55 -8.28
CA VAL A 77 -33.03 4.57 -7.72
C VAL A 77 -31.86 4.29 -8.67
N LEU A 78 -32.11 4.11 -9.96
CA LEU A 78 -31.06 3.88 -10.95
C LEU A 78 -30.16 5.11 -11.19
N LYS A 79 -30.74 6.31 -11.18
CA LYS A 79 -29.96 7.57 -11.28
C LYS A 79 -29.03 7.74 -10.08
N VAL A 80 -29.56 7.53 -8.89
CA VAL A 80 -28.84 7.63 -7.61
C VAL A 80 -27.73 6.59 -7.54
N LEU A 81 -28.02 5.34 -7.94
CA LEU A 81 -27.03 4.27 -8.02
C LEU A 81 -25.86 4.67 -8.93
N LYS A 82 -26.15 5.17 -10.14
CA LYS A 82 -25.13 5.67 -11.06
C LYS A 82 -24.31 6.82 -10.45
N ARG A 83 -24.95 7.73 -9.72
CA ARG A 83 -24.29 8.86 -9.06
C ARG A 83 -23.36 8.42 -7.95
N PHE A 84 -23.77 7.51 -7.06
CA PHE A 84 -22.92 7.02 -5.97
C PHE A 84 -21.80 6.10 -6.45
N MET A 85 -22.02 5.32 -7.51
CA MET A 85 -20.94 4.54 -8.13
C MET A 85 -19.81 5.45 -8.66
N ASN A 86 -20.16 6.64 -9.16
CA ASN A 86 -19.20 7.61 -9.67
C ASN A 86 -18.76 8.65 -8.61
N GLY A 87 -19.44 8.71 -7.46
CA GLY A 87 -19.22 9.68 -6.40
C GLY A 87 -18.15 9.29 -5.39
N THR A 88 -18.10 10.07 -4.31
CA THR A 88 -17.20 9.82 -3.17
C THR A 88 -17.82 8.82 -2.19
N VAL A 89 -16.96 8.19 -1.38
CA VAL A 89 -17.43 7.27 -0.33
C VAL A 89 -18.20 8.04 0.74
N ASP A 90 -17.77 9.26 1.04
CA ASP A 90 -18.39 10.12 2.06
C ASP A 90 -19.85 10.47 1.71
N GLU A 91 -20.16 10.75 0.45
CA GLU A 91 -21.54 11.02 0.00
C GLU A 91 -22.48 9.85 0.31
N PHE A 92 -22.00 8.61 0.16
CA PHE A 92 -22.77 7.41 0.45
C PHE A 92 -22.84 7.11 1.96
N GLU A 93 -21.76 7.36 2.69
CA GLU A 93 -21.74 7.20 4.15
C GLU A 93 -22.67 8.20 4.84
N ILE A 94 -22.81 9.44 4.32
CA ILE A 94 -23.81 10.39 4.80
C ILE A 94 -25.22 9.78 4.68
N LEU A 95 -25.58 9.22 3.51
CA LEU A 95 -26.89 8.57 3.32
C LEU A 95 -27.17 7.46 4.34
N LYS A 96 -26.16 6.67 4.70
CA LYS A 96 -26.30 5.58 5.68
C LYS A 96 -26.55 6.09 7.09
N ASN A 97 -25.92 7.21 7.46
CA ASN A 97 -25.96 7.76 8.81
C ASN A 97 -27.11 8.77 9.03
N LEU A 98 -27.78 9.21 7.96
CA LEU A 98 -28.91 10.12 8.05
C LEU A 98 -30.14 9.47 8.72
N PRO A 99 -30.93 10.25 9.48
CA PRO A 99 -32.25 9.84 9.93
C PRO A 99 -33.16 9.50 8.74
N GLU A 100 -34.06 8.52 8.91
CA GLU A 100 -34.92 8.04 7.81
C GLU A 100 -35.74 9.16 7.15
N GLY A 101 -36.18 10.16 7.93
CA GLY A 101 -36.91 11.32 7.42
C GLY A 101 -36.11 12.24 6.50
N GLU A 102 -34.78 12.22 6.59
CA GLU A 102 -33.88 13.11 5.83
C GLU A 102 -33.22 12.40 4.64
N LYS A 103 -33.29 11.07 4.58
CA LYS A 103 -32.68 10.28 3.50
C LYS A 103 -33.27 10.61 2.13
N LEU A 104 -34.58 10.85 2.06
CA LEU A 104 -35.23 11.19 0.80
C LEU A 104 -34.68 12.52 0.25
N ASP A 105 -34.60 13.55 1.08
CA ASP A 105 -34.10 14.86 0.69
C ASP A 105 -32.63 14.79 0.24
N TRP A 106 -31.80 14.05 0.95
CA TRP A 106 -30.42 13.80 0.55
C TRP A 106 -30.33 13.13 -0.82
N VAL A 107 -31.12 12.08 -1.05
CA VAL A 107 -31.11 11.37 -2.32
C VAL A 107 -31.61 12.26 -3.47
N LEU A 108 -32.60 13.10 -3.22
CA LEU A 108 -33.10 14.07 -4.20
C LEU A 108 -32.06 15.15 -4.52
N LEU A 109 -31.32 15.64 -3.52
CA LEU A 109 -30.19 16.55 -3.73
C LEU A 109 -29.14 15.90 -4.66
N CYS A 110 -28.74 14.66 -4.40
CA CYS A 110 -27.71 13.98 -5.18
C CYS A 110 -28.04 13.76 -6.67
N ILE A 111 -29.32 13.76 -7.07
CA ILE A 111 -29.72 13.54 -8.47
C ILE A 111 -30.11 14.81 -9.23
N ASN A 112 -30.25 15.93 -8.52
CA ASN A 112 -30.63 17.21 -9.09
C ASN A 112 -29.43 18.17 -9.22
N ASP A 113 -28.30 17.88 -8.55
CA ASP A 113 -26.97 18.45 -8.83
C ASP A 113 -26.38 17.91 -10.14
#